data_AF-E9HAQ9-F1
#
_entry.id   AF-E9HAQ9-F1
#
_cell.length_a   1.000
_cell.length_b   1.000
_cell.length_c   1.000
_cell.angle_alpha   90.00
_cell.angle_beta   90.00
_cell.angle_gamma   90.00
#
_symmetry.space_group_name_H-M   'P 1'
#
loop_
_entity.id
_entity.type
_entity.pdbx_description
1 polymer ?
#
loop_
_entity_poly.entity_id
_entity_poly.type
_entity_poly.pdbx_seq_one_letter_code
_entity_poly.pdbx_strand_id
1 'polypeptide(L)' 'KRRTRTLIQGSVKSTLEKHFQMEQRPSLETIAKLATRLRIKKKIVRIWFCNRRYRERYMK' A
#
# COMPACT_ATOMS: atom_id res chain seq x y z
N LYS A 1 5.70 3.72 -21.85
CA LYS A 1 4.85 2.57 -21.46
C LYS A 1 4.01 2.95 -20.22
N ARG A 2 2.78 3.48 -20.39
CA ARG A 2 1.89 3.80 -19.26
C ARG A 2 1.49 2.48 -18.58
N ARG A 3 1.99 2.24 -17.37
CA ARG A 3 1.56 1.06 -16.57
C ARG A 3 0.10 1.26 -16.20
N THR A 4 -0.75 0.33 -16.62
CA THR A 4 -2.18 0.25 -16.28
C THR A 4 -2.37 0.53 -14.80
N ARG A 5 -3.27 1.47 -14.46
CA ARG A 5 -3.62 1.79 -13.07
C ARG A 5 -4.11 0.50 -12.41
N THR A 6 -3.30 -0.06 -11.52
CA THR A 6 -3.80 -1.09 -10.59
C THR A 6 -4.70 -0.37 -9.60
N LEU A 7 -6.02 -0.44 -9.81
CA LEU A 7 -7.00 0.09 -8.89
C LEU A 7 -6.91 -0.70 -7.58
N ILE A 8 -6.43 -0.05 -6.52
CA ILE A 8 -6.43 -0.63 -5.17
C ILE A 8 -7.84 -0.45 -4.61
N GLN A 9 -8.69 -1.47 -4.78
CA GLN A 9 -10.09 -1.48 -4.35
C GLN A 9 -10.42 -2.76 -3.57
N GLY A 10 -11.57 -2.76 -2.87
CA GLY A 10 -12.09 -3.90 -2.13
C GLY A 10 -11.14 -4.42 -1.04
N SER A 11 -10.91 -5.73 -1.04
CA SER A 11 -10.11 -6.44 -0.03
C SER A 11 -8.65 -5.98 0.07
N VAL A 12 -8.07 -5.53 -1.05
CA VAL A 12 -6.69 -5.03 -1.11
C VAL A 12 -6.55 -3.75 -0.27
N LYS A 13 -7.49 -2.82 -0.43
CA LYS A 13 -7.51 -1.57 0.33
C LYS A 13 -7.69 -1.84 1.83
N SER A 14 -8.68 -2.64 2.22
CA SER A 14 -8.90 -2.99 3.63
C SER A 14 -7.68 -3.66 4.26
N THR A 15 -7.01 -4.57 3.54
CA THR A 15 -5.81 -5.23 4.05
C THR A 15 -4.66 -4.24 4.26
N LEU A 16 -4.43 -3.34 3.31
CA LEU A 16 -3.40 -2.30 3.41
C LEU A 16 -3.69 -1.30 4.53
N GLU A 17 -4.95 -0.87 4.70
CA GLU A 17 -5.35 0.02 5.79
C GLU A 17 -5.19 -0.63 7.16
N LYS A 18 -5.62 -1.89 7.31
CA LYS A 18 -5.45 -2.65 8.55
C LYS A 18 -3.97 -2.79 8.94
N HIS A 19 -3.09 -3.03 7.95
CA HIS A 19 -1.64 -3.04 8.20
C HIS A 19 -1.11 -1.65 8.53
N PHE A 20 -1.57 -0.59 7.84
CA PHE A 20 -1.13 0.78 8.09
C PHE A 20 -1.42 1.25 9.51
N GLN A 21 -2.54 0.82 10.10
CA GLN A 21 -2.87 1.13 11.49
C GLN A 21 -1.89 0.51 12.50
N MET A 22 -1.33 -0.67 12.19
CA MET A 22 -0.32 -1.33 13.03
C MET A 22 1.09 -0.81 12.73
N GLU A 23 1.41 -0.62 11.45
CA GLU A 23 2.75 -0.26 10.97
C GLU A 23 2.64 0.77 9.84
N GLN A 24 2.75 2.06 10.18
CA GLN A 24 2.69 3.16 9.22
C GLN A 24 3.94 3.24 8.32
N ARG A 25 5.03 2.57 8.71
CA ARG A 25 6.31 2.51 8.00
C ARG A 25 6.73 1.06 7.79
N PRO A 26 6.10 0.34 6.85
CA PRO A 26 6.45 -1.04 6.65
C PRO A 26 7.83 -1.22 6.03
N SER A 27 8.54 -2.21 6.57
CA SER A 27 9.82 -2.65 6.05
C SER A 27 9.69 -3.20 4.63
N LEU A 28 10.79 -3.22 3.88
CA LEU A 28 10.83 -3.76 2.51
C LEU A 28 10.35 -5.22 2.46
N GLU A 29 10.65 -5.99 3.50
CA GLU A 29 10.19 -7.37 3.65
C GLU A 29 8.66 -7.46 3.83
N THR A 30 8.08 -6.62 4.69
CA THR A 30 6.63 -6.52 4.89
C THR A 30 5.93 -6.11 3.60
N ILE A 31 6.48 -5.12 2.89
CA ILE A 31 5.97 -4.70 1.57
C ILE A 31 6.01 -5.86 0.58
N ALA A 32 7.08 -6.66 0.57
CA ALA A 32 7.20 -7.84 -0.29
C ALA A 32 6.16 -8.91 0.06
N LYS A 33 5.97 -9.20 1.36
CA LYS A 33 4.95 -10.15 1.84
C LYS A 33 3.54 -9.73 1.45
N LEU A 34 3.20 -8.45 1.64
CA LEU A 34 1.91 -7.88 1.25
C LEU A 34 1.70 -7.93 -0.27
N ALA A 35 2.73 -7.59 -1.05
CA ALA A 35 2.68 -7.64 -2.51
C ALA A 35 2.40 -9.07 -3.02
N THR A 36 3.07 -10.08 -2.47
CA THR A 36 2.84 -11.48 -2.81
C THR A 36 1.44 -11.93 -2.41
N ARG A 37 1.02 -11.64 -1.17
CA ARG A 37 -0.30 -12.04 -0.65
C ARG A 37 -1.46 -11.39 -1.40
N LEU A 38 -1.32 -10.13 -1.79
CA LEU A 38 -2.33 -9.37 -2.51
C LEU A 38 -2.20 -9.51 -4.03
N ARG A 39 -1.22 -10.29 -4.52
CA ARG A 39 -0.89 -10.48 -5.94
C ARG A 39 -0.73 -9.16 -6.72
N ILE A 40 -0.16 -8.14 -6.07
CA ILE A 40 0.12 -6.82 -6.66
C ILE A 40 1.61 -6.50 -6.63
N LYS A 41 2.04 -5.53 -7.45
CA LYS A 41 3.46 -5.16 -7.55
C LYS A 41 3.95 -4.49 -6.27
N LYS A 42 5.15 -4.86 -5.79
CA LYS A 42 5.82 -4.22 -4.63
C LYS A 42 5.84 -2.69 -4.70
N LYS A 43 6.09 -2.14 -5.90
CA LYS A 43 6.09 -0.68 -6.13
C LYS A 43 4.72 -0.03 -5.83
N ILE A 44 3.62 -0.73 -6.12
CA ILE A 44 2.25 -0.22 -5.89
C ILE A 44 1.96 -0.17 -4.39
N VAL A 45 2.28 -1.24 -3.65
CA VAL A 45 2.17 -1.27 -2.18
C VAL A 45 2.99 -0.11 -1.57
N ARG A 46 4.25 0.04 -1.99
CA ARG A 46 5.13 1.10 -1.49
C ARG A 46 4.57 2.51 -1.76
N ILE A 47 4.12 2.80 -2.98
CA ILE A 47 3.51 4.09 -3.33
C ILE A 47 2.24 4.33 -2.52
N TRP A 48 1.42 3.30 -2.32
CA TRP A 48 0.21 3.42 -1.52
C TRP A 48 0.53 3.81 -0.07
N PHE A 49 1.52 3.16 0.57
CA PHE A 49 1.97 3.53 1.92
C PHE A 49 2.52 4.96 1.98
N CYS A 50 3.32 5.38 0.99
CA CYS A 50 3.80 6.77 0.89
C CYS A 50 2.63 7.77 0.80
N ASN A 51 1.67 7.51 -0.10
CA ASN A 51 0.53 8.38 -0.31
C ASN A 51 -0.42 8.39 0.90
N ARG A 52 -0.66 7.24 1.54
CA ARG A 52 -1.51 7.14 2.73
C ARG A 52 -0.93 7.93 3.89
N ARG A 53 0.38 7.84 4.10
CA ARG A 53 1.10 8.58 5.14
C ARG A 53 1.16 10.08 4.87
N TYR A 54 1.29 10.47 3.61
CA TYR A 54 1.18 11.89 3.21
C TYR A 54 -0.23 12.43 3.51
N ARG A 55 -1.28 11.69 3.13
CA ARG A 55 -2.66 12.07 3.47
C ARG A 55 -2.90 12.23 4.96
N GLU A 56 -2.37 11.33 5.80
CA GLU A 56 -2.53 11.42 7.26
C GLU A 56 -1.84 12.67 7.85
N ARG A 57 -0.73 13.12 7.24
CA ARG A 57 0.03 14.29 7.71
C ARG A 57 -0.47 15.63 7.19
N TYR A 58 -0.97 15.69 5.96
CA TYR A 58 -1.19 16.96 5.25
C TYR A 58 -2.64 17.19 4.81
N MET A 59 -3.51 16.18 4.90
CA MET A 59 -4.91 16.28 4.49
C MET A 59 -5.86 15.98 5.65
N LYS A 60 -5.39 16.10 6.88
CA LYS A 60 -6.18 16.14 8.10
C LYS A 60 -6.08 17.53 8.70
#